data_AF-A0A015IJL7-F1
#
_entry.id   AF-A0A015IJL7-F1
#
_cell.length_a   1.000
_cell.length_b   1.000
_cell.length_c   1.000
_cell.angle_alpha   90.00
_cell.angle_beta   90.00
_cell.angle_gamma   90.00
#
_symmetry.space_group_name_H-M   'P 1'
#
loop_
_entity.id
_entity.type
_entity.pdbx_description
1 polymer ?
#
loop_
_entity_poly.entity_id
_entity_poly.type
_entity_poly.pdbx_seq_one_letter_code
_entity_poly.pdbx_strand_id
1 'polypeptide(L)'
;MCTQKIVAFFSLLTPFIWFTWLTYVAILPMCAILGRLALPFAFFAMIIANVLVLFRLIKKVAIYNTSTDDGLFTPTRDALQEIFPRASGKQIARYEKIVSQADEFDPFLIISPNLNWINQYGEQAYHLVMDCFATEGLQNARRDENSRCVFHFRNGRELTDVRNAIRQRLINTFYIPPALQASHPHGQAVPVGSAWILTKVGVRESDFWEDDTFFHVHQ
;
A
#
# COMPACT_ATOMS: atom_id res chain seq x y z
N MET A 1 66.65 -20.82 -37.66
CA MET A 1 67.75 -19.90 -37.29
C MET A 1 67.33 -18.70 -36.42
N CYS A 2 66.07 -18.26 -36.41
CA CYS A 2 65.66 -17.08 -35.62
C CYS A 2 65.34 -17.39 -34.14
N THR A 3 64.89 -18.60 -33.81
CA THR A 3 64.53 -19.00 -32.44
C THR A 3 65.73 -19.22 -31.51
N GLN A 4 66.85 -19.74 -32.02
CA GLN A 4 68.08 -19.92 -31.22
C GLN A 4 68.73 -18.59 -30.79
N LYS A 5 68.65 -17.55 -31.64
CA LYS A 5 69.19 -16.22 -31.29
C LYS A 5 68.37 -15.51 -30.22
N ILE A 6 67.08 -15.77 -30.14
CA ILE A 6 66.19 -15.22 -29.12
C ILE A 6 66.50 -15.85 -27.76
N VAL A 7 66.66 -17.17 -27.68
CA VAL A 7 66.99 -17.88 -26.43
C VAL A 7 68.34 -17.44 -25.85
N ALA A 8 69.36 -17.23 -26.69
CA ALA A 8 70.67 -16.74 -26.26
C ALA A 8 70.65 -15.30 -25.72
N PHE A 9 69.77 -14.44 -26.26
CA PHE A 9 69.57 -13.09 -25.77
C PHE A 9 68.87 -13.05 -24.40
N PHE A 10 67.95 -13.99 -24.17
CA PHE A 10 67.24 -14.13 -22.89
C PHE A 10 68.13 -14.69 -21.76
N SER A 11 69.16 -15.47 -22.05
CA SER A 11 70.08 -16.03 -21.04
C SER A 11 71.15 -15.04 -20.51
N LEU A 12 71.27 -13.85 -21.11
CA LEU A 12 72.28 -12.83 -20.76
C LEU A 12 71.73 -11.69 -19.90
N LEU A 13 70.41 -11.64 -19.68
CA LEU A 13 69.76 -10.57 -18.95
C LEU A 13 69.69 -10.94 -17.46
N THR A 14 70.15 -10.04 -16.59
CA THR A 14 70.01 -10.23 -15.15
C THR A 14 68.52 -10.30 -14.77
N PRO A 15 68.13 -10.99 -13.67
CA PRO A 15 66.73 -11.15 -13.26
C PRO A 15 65.96 -9.82 -13.19
N PHE A 16 66.66 -8.73 -12.85
CA PHE A 16 66.12 -7.38 -12.80
C PHE A 16 65.74 -6.82 -14.19
N ILE A 17 66.54 -7.10 -15.22
CA ILE A 17 66.26 -6.65 -16.59
C ILE A 17 65.13 -7.48 -17.21
N TRP A 18 65.03 -8.77 -16.85
CA TRP A 18 63.90 -9.60 -17.26
C TRP A 18 62.57 -9.11 -16.66
N PHE A 19 62.58 -8.78 -15.37
CA PHE A 19 61.41 -8.24 -14.69
C PHE A 19 60.98 -6.90 -15.30
N THR A 20 61.91 -5.96 -15.51
CA THR A 20 61.58 -4.67 -16.13
C THR A 20 61.04 -4.83 -17.55
N TRP A 21 61.63 -5.70 -18.38
CA TRP A 21 61.13 -5.97 -19.72
C TRP A 21 59.71 -6.58 -19.70
N LEU A 22 59.47 -7.61 -18.88
CA LEU A 22 58.15 -8.24 -18.74
C LEU A 22 57.08 -7.21 -18.31
N THR A 23 57.44 -6.33 -17.38
CA THR A 23 56.53 -5.32 -16.84
C THR A 23 56.15 -4.29 -17.89
N TYR A 24 57.12 -3.79 -18.66
CA TYR A 24 56.90 -2.76 -19.68
C TYR A 24 56.32 -3.28 -20.99
N VAL A 25 56.69 -4.49 -21.42
CA VAL A 25 56.30 -5.02 -22.73
C VAL A 25 55.02 -5.85 -22.67
N ALA A 26 54.73 -6.52 -21.55
CA ALA A 26 53.55 -7.39 -21.44
C ALA A 26 52.50 -6.84 -20.47
N ILE A 27 52.89 -6.48 -19.25
CA ILE A 27 51.93 -6.15 -18.19
C ILE A 27 51.29 -4.77 -18.41
N LEU A 28 52.11 -3.73 -18.63
CA LEU A 28 51.61 -2.36 -18.87
C LEU A 28 50.64 -2.25 -20.06
N PRO A 29 50.93 -2.82 -21.25
CA PRO A 29 49.98 -2.78 -22.36
C PRO A 29 48.72 -3.63 -22.12
N MET A 30 48.81 -4.77 -21.44
CA MET A 30 47.62 -5.54 -21.04
C MET A 30 46.72 -4.75 -20.08
N CYS A 31 47.30 -4.08 -19.07
CA CYS A 31 46.57 -3.20 -18.16
C CYS A 31 45.97 -1.98 -18.89
N ALA A 32 46.68 -1.43 -19.88
CA ALA A 32 46.15 -0.33 -20.69
C ALA A 32 44.97 -0.77 -21.57
N ILE A 33 45.01 -1.98 -22.14
CA ILE A 33 43.90 -2.56 -22.92
C ILE A 33 42.72 -2.89 -22.02
N LEU A 34 42.96 -3.52 -20.86
CA LEU A 34 41.91 -3.82 -19.88
C LEU A 34 41.28 -2.55 -19.30
N GLY A 35 42.07 -1.52 -19.03
CA GLY A 35 41.58 -0.20 -18.61
C GLY A 35 40.74 0.49 -19.69
N ARG A 36 41.17 0.40 -20.96
CA ARG A 36 40.39 0.90 -22.11
C ARG A 36 39.12 0.09 -22.37
N LEU A 37 39.10 -1.20 -22.04
CA LEU A 37 37.91 -2.04 -22.12
C LEU A 37 36.95 -1.77 -20.95
N ALA A 38 37.46 -1.52 -19.74
CA ALA A 38 36.66 -1.27 -18.55
C ALA A 38 35.99 0.12 -18.56
N LEU A 39 36.62 1.11 -19.18
CA LEU A 39 36.11 2.48 -19.32
C LEU A 39 34.70 2.56 -19.95
N PRO A 40 34.42 1.93 -21.10
CA PRO A 40 33.06 1.91 -21.64
C PRO A 40 32.09 1.18 -20.71
N PHE A 41 32.47 0.08 -20.06
CA PHE A 41 31.57 -0.61 -19.11
C PHE A 41 31.20 0.24 -17.89
N ALA A 42 32.16 0.97 -17.31
CA ALA A 42 31.89 1.89 -16.20
C ALA A 42 31.00 3.06 -16.64
N PHE A 43 31.21 3.58 -17.85
CA PHE A 43 30.36 4.62 -18.44
C PHE A 43 28.93 4.11 -18.69
N PHE A 44 28.75 2.92 -19.25
CA PHE A 44 27.45 2.29 -19.42
C PHE A 44 26.76 2.00 -18.08
N ALA A 45 27.49 1.53 -17.06
CA ALA A 45 26.94 1.30 -15.73
C ALA A 45 26.46 2.60 -15.06
N MET A 46 27.23 3.69 -15.16
CA MET A 46 26.78 5.01 -14.68
C MET A 46 25.55 5.52 -15.45
N ILE A 47 25.51 5.35 -16.77
CA ILE A 47 24.33 5.72 -17.57
C ILE A 47 23.12 4.91 -17.11
N ILE A 48 23.23 3.59 -16.96
CA ILE A 48 22.13 2.74 -16.52
C ILE A 48 21.66 3.13 -15.11
N ALA A 49 22.59 3.40 -14.18
CA ALA A 49 22.25 3.85 -12.84
C ALA A 49 21.53 5.20 -12.86
N ASN A 50 22.02 6.16 -13.64
CA ASN A 50 21.38 7.48 -13.80
C ASN A 50 20.02 7.38 -14.49
N VAL A 51 19.87 6.52 -15.51
CA VAL A 51 18.59 6.26 -16.17
C VAL A 51 17.60 5.59 -15.22
N LEU A 52 18.04 4.65 -14.38
CA LEU A 52 17.19 4.02 -13.36
C LEU A 52 16.78 5.01 -12.27
N VAL A 53 17.69 5.88 -11.82
CA VAL A 53 17.39 6.95 -10.85
C VAL A 53 16.42 7.96 -11.48
N LEU A 54 16.65 8.35 -12.73
CA LEU A 54 15.76 9.23 -13.49
C LEU A 54 14.39 8.57 -13.71
N PHE A 55 14.33 7.27 -14.02
CA PHE A 55 13.07 6.54 -14.17
C PHE A 55 12.32 6.42 -12.84
N ARG A 56 13.04 6.24 -11.71
CA ARG A 56 12.45 6.29 -10.37
C ARG A 56 11.95 7.69 -10.02
N LEU A 57 12.69 8.74 -10.39
CA LEU A 57 12.30 10.13 -10.23
C LEU A 57 11.11 10.48 -11.12
N ILE A 58 11.08 10.07 -12.38
CA ILE A 58 9.94 10.25 -13.29
C ILE A 58 8.75 9.45 -12.81
N LYS A 59 8.89 8.22 -12.31
CA LYS A 59 7.77 7.51 -11.67
C LYS A 59 7.28 8.24 -10.43
N LYS A 60 8.18 8.73 -9.57
CA LYS A 60 7.81 9.49 -8.37
C LYS A 60 7.11 10.79 -8.75
N VAL A 61 7.67 11.56 -9.68
CA VAL A 61 7.11 12.80 -10.22
C VAL A 61 5.82 12.55 -10.99
N ALA A 62 5.68 11.46 -11.76
CA ALA A 62 4.41 11.11 -12.40
C ALA A 62 3.33 10.74 -11.37
N ILE A 63 3.70 10.04 -10.29
CA ILE A 63 2.81 9.80 -9.14
C ILE A 63 2.42 11.13 -8.45
N TYR A 64 3.32 12.12 -8.44
CA TYR A 64 3.11 13.45 -7.84
C TYR A 64 2.54 14.51 -8.81
N ASN A 65 2.53 14.27 -10.12
CA ASN A 65 2.05 15.20 -11.15
C ASN A 65 0.74 14.71 -11.78
N THR A 66 0.32 13.47 -11.55
CA THR A 66 -1.10 13.11 -11.73
C THR A 66 -1.98 13.72 -10.64
N SER A 67 -1.41 14.29 -9.57
CA SER A 67 -2.13 15.12 -8.59
C SER A 67 -2.15 16.61 -8.96
N THR A 68 -1.94 16.94 -10.24
CA THR A 68 -2.16 18.30 -10.77
C THR A 68 -3.34 18.29 -11.73
N ASP A 69 -4.51 18.06 -11.15
CA ASP A 69 -5.76 18.71 -11.50
C ASP A 69 -6.42 19.08 -10.16
N ASP A 70 -6.20 20.32 -9.71
CA ASP A 70 -6.92 21.01 -8.64
C ASP A 70 -7.51 20.18 -7.48
N GLY A 71 -6.67 19.52 -6.67
CA GLY A 71 -6.90 19.24 -5.23
C GLY A 71 -8.29 18.74 -4.78
N LEU A 72 -9.10 18.14 -5.67
CA LEU A 72 -10.50 17.86 -5.41
C LEU A 72 -10.67 16.57 -4.60
N PHE A 73 -9.75 15.63 -4.75
CA PHE A 73 -9.81 14.31 -4.14
C PHE A 73 -8.54 13.98 -3.38
N THR A 74 -8.70 13.22 -2.30
CA THR A 74 -7.61 12.90 -1.37
C THR A 74 -6.91 11.63 -1.80
N PRO A 75 -5.57 11.54 -1.71
CA PRO A 75 -4.90 10.26 -1.90
C PRO A 75 -5.47 9.19 -0.99
N THR A 76 -5.83 8.01 -1.51
CA THR A 76 -6.50 6.94 -0.75
C THR A 76 -5.77 6.60 0.54
N ARG A 77 -4.44 6.62 0.49
CA ARG A 77 -3.59 6.35 1.65
C ARG A 77 -3.75 7.39 2.75
N ASP A 78 -3.87 8.66 2.39
CA ASP A 78 -3.99 9.77 3.33
C ASP A 78 -5.39 9.77 3.97
N ALA A 79 -6.43 9.50 3.17
CA ALA A 79 -7.79 9.27 3.67
C ALA A 79 -7.84 8.13 4.70
N LEU A 80 -7.20 6.99 4.42
CA LEU A 80 -7.13 5.86 5.36
C LEU A 80 -6.36 6.19 6.64
N GLN A 81 -5.35 7.06 6.57
CA GLN A 81 -4.61 7.53 7.74
C GLN A 81 -5.45 8.48 8.61
N GLU A 82 -6.29 9.30 7.99
CA GLU A 82 -7.24 10.14 8.70
C GLU A 82 -8.29 9.31 9.44
N ILE A 83 -8.86 8.31 8.75
CA ILE A 83 -9.87 7.41 9.35
C ILE A 83 -9.27 6.53 10.46
N PHE A 84 -8.01 6.10 10.30
CA PHE A 84 -7.30 5.25 11.25
C PHE A 84 -5.98 5.86 11.72
N PRO A 85 -6.01 6.91 12.56
CA PRO A 85 -4.80 7.64 12.95
C PRO A 85 -3.83 6.81 13.80
N ARG A 86 -4.31 5.68 14.35
CA ARG A 86 -3.51 4.74 15.17
C ARG A 86 -3.11 3.48 14.41
N ALA A 87 -3.51 3.30 13.15
CA ALA A 87 -3.13 2.12 12.39
C ALA A 87 -1.66 2.18 11.98
N SER A 88 -0.99 1.02 12.00
CA SER A 88 0.37 0.89 11.50
C SER A 88 0.42 1.08 9.98
N GLY A 89 1.57 1.51 9.45
CA GLY A 89 1.77 1.63 8.00
C GLY A 89 1.51 0.32 7.23
N LYS A 90 1.70 -0.84 7.87
CA LYS A 90 1.37 -2.16 7.30
C LYS A 90 -0.14 -2.38 7.21
N GLN A 91 -0.91 -1.96 8.21
CA GLN A 91 -2.37 -2.01 8.17
C GLN A 91 -2.91 -1.06 7.10
N ILE A 92 -2.42 0.18 7.06
CA ILE A 92 -2.80 1.15 6.01
C ILE A 92 -2.52 0.59 4.62
N ALA A 93 -1.33 0.04 4.38
CA ALA A 93 -1.01 -0.56 3.09
C ALA A 93 -1.90 -1.76 2.73
N ARG A 94 -2.34 -2.54 3.72
CA ARG A 94 -3.32 -3.62 3.50
C ARG A 94 -4.68 -3.05 3.09
N TYR A 95 -5.16 -2.02 3.79
CA TYR A 95 -6.46 -1.38 3.49
C TYR A 95 -6.43 -0.70 2.12
N GLU A 96 -5.35 0.02 1.81
CA GLU A 96 -5.10 0.65 0.51
C GLU A 96 -5.16 -0.39 -0.62
N LYS A 97 -4.56 -1.58 -0.41
CA LYS A 97 -4.64 -2.68 -1.37
C LYS A 97 -6.09 -3.12 -1.62
N ILE A 98 -6.86 -3.34 -0.56
CA ILE A 98 -8.28 -3.73 -0.67
C ILE A 98 -9.05 -2.69 -1.50
N VAL A 99 -8.89 -1.40 -1.20
CA VAL A 99 -9.54 -0.32 -1.94
C VAL A 99 -9.10 -0.28 -3.40
N SER A 100 -7.81 -0.48 -3.67
CA SER A 100 -7.26 -0.42 -5.04
C SER A 100 -7.83 -1.48 -5.98
N GLN A 101 -8.29 -2.62 -5.44
CA GLN A 101 -8.82 -3.75 -6.21
C GLN A 101 -10.27 -3.56 -6.67
N ALA A 102 -11.02 -2.63 -6.07
CA ALA A 102 -12.39 -2.35 -6.49
C ALA A 102 -12.46 -1.49 -7.74
N ASP A 103 -13.60 -1.56 -8.39
CA ASP A 103 -13.95 -0.69 -9.50
C ASP A 103 -14.11 0.76 -9.01
N GLU A 104 -13.94 1.72 -9.93
CA GLU A 104 -14.18 3.13 -9.61
C GLU A 104 -15.65 3.37 -9.27
N PHE A 105 -15.90 4.28 -8.34
CA PHE A 105 -17.21 4.66 -7.81
C PHE A 105 -17.93 3.61 -6.93
N ASP A 106 -17.33 2.45 -6.71
CA ASP A 106 -17.84 1.51 -5.71
C ASP A 106 -17.60 2.05 -4.29
N PRO A 107 -18.64 2.09 -3.43
CA PRO A 107 -18.48 2.58 -2.08
C PRO A 107 -17.88 1.52 -1.15
N PHE A 108 -17.01 2.00 -0.27
CA PHE A 108 -16.52 1.28 0.88
C PHE A 108 -17.16 1.85 2.13
N LEU A 109 -17.72 0.97 2.98
CA LEU A 109 -17.95 1.30 4.38
C LEU A 109 -16.65 1.01 5.14
N ILE A 110 -16.15 2.01 5.85
CA ILE A 110 -15.01 1.87 6.74
C ILE A 110 -15.50 2.13 8.16
N ILE A 111 -15.36 1.13 9.03
CA ILE A 111 -15.79 1.21 10.42
C ILE A 111 -14.58 1.43 11.33
N SER A 112 -14.53 2.59 11.98
CA SER A 112 -13.56 2.88 13.02
C SER A 112 -14.12 2.45 14.39
N PRO A 113 -13.40 1.62 15.17
CA PRO A 113 -13.93 0.98 16.36
C PRO A 113 -14.22 1.98 17.49
N ASN A 114 -15.37 1.83 18.15
CA ASN A 114 -15.66 2.53 19.40
C ASN A 114 -15.18 1.71 20.60
N LEU A 115 -14.10 2.17 21.25
CA LEU A 115 -13.52 1.47 22.40
C LEU A 115 -14.48 1.35 23.59
N ASN A 116 -15.41 2.29 23.79
CA ASN A 116 -16.38 2.20 24.88
C ASN A 116 -17.35 1.04 24.65
N TRP A 117 -17.82 0.87 23.41
CA TRP A 117 -18.67 -0.25 23.05
C TRP A 117 -17.93 -1.58 23.19
N ILE A 118 -16.67 -1.64 22.72
CA ILE A 118 -15.83 -2.84 22.87
C ILE A 118 -15.57 -3.16 24.34
N ASN A 119 -15.32 -2.18 25.20
CA ASN A 119 -15.11 -2.41 26.63
C ASN A 119 -16.37 -2.95 27.32
N GLN A 120 -17.56 -2.59 26.83
CA GLN A 120 -18.83 -3.04 27.38
C GLN A 120 -19.20 -4.46 26.91
N TYR A 121 -18.96 -4.80 25.65
CA TYR A 121 -19.43 -6.04 25.02
C TYR A 121 -18.33 -7.08 24.76
N GLY A 122 -17.08 -6.66 24.80
CA GLY A 122 -15.90 -7.47 24.49
C GLY A 122 -15.53 -7.46 23.00
N GLU A 123 -14.26 -7.75 22.73
CA GLU A 123 -13.68 -7.82 21.39
C GLU A 123 -14.34 -8.92 20.52
N GLN A 124 -14.71 -10.04 21.14
CA GLN A 124 -15.39 -11.13 20.42
C GLN A 124 -16.76 -10.68 19.89
N ALA A 125 -17.52 -9.92 20.68
CA ALA A 125 -18.81 -9.37 20.22
C ALA A 125 -18.60 -8.38 19.08
N TYR A 126 -17.58 -7.53 19.16
CA TYR A 126 -17.22 -6.60 18.08
C TYR A 126 -16.90 -7.35 16.79
N HIS A 127 -16.07 -8.40 16.85
CA HIS A 127 -15.74 -9.22 15.68
C HIS A 127 -16.98 -9.88 15.07
N LEU A 128 -17.94 -10.36 15.87
CA LEU A 128 -19.19 -10.92 15.36
C LEU A 128 -20.01 -9.88 14.58
N VAL A 129 -20.05 -8.63 15.05
CA VAL A 129 -20.73 -7.53 14.33
C VAL A 129 -20.04 -7.25 13.01
N MET A 130 -18.70 -7.12 13.01
CA MET A 130 -17.93 -6.90 11.78
C MET A 130 -18.09 -8.06 10.80
N ASP A 131 -18.11 -9.30 11.30
CA ASP A 131 -18.32 -10.48 10.48
C ASP A 131 -19.75 -10.51 9.88
N CYS A 132 -20.75 -9.95 10.56
CA CYS A 132 -22.08 -9.73 9.95
C CYS A 132 -22.02 -8.72 8.79
N PHE A 133 -21.37 -7.57 8.96
CA PHE A 133 -21.17 -6.61 7.84
C PHE A 133 -20.44 -7.25 6.65
N ALA A 134 -19.46 -8.11 6.92
CA ALA A 134 -18.70 -8.78 5.87
C ALA A 134 -19.52 -9.82 5.09
N THR A 135 -20.55 -10.43 5.68
CA THR A 135 -21.20 -11.64 5.15
C THR A 135 -22.69 -11.51 4.88
N GLU A 136 -23.36 -10.47 5.38
CA GLU A 136 -24.82 -10.31 5.25
C GLU A 136 -25.26 -10.38 3.77
N GLY A 137 -26.21 -11.26 3.49
CA GLY A 137 -26.75 -11.46 2.14
C GLY A 137 -25.80 -12.14 1.14
N LEU A 138 -24.64 -12.65 1.57
CA LEU A 138 -23.68 -13.35 0.70
C LEU A 138 -23.69 -14.86 0.91
N GLN A 139 -23.41 -15.60 -0.16
CA GLN A 139 -23.18 -17.05 -0.12
C GLN A 139 -21.67 -17.33 -0.23
N ASN A 140 -21.05 -17.83 0.85
CA ASN A 140 -19.64 -18.22 0.90
C ASN A 140 -18.64 -17.14 0.44
N ALA A 141 -19.01 -15.86 0.56
CA ALA A 141 -18.18 -14.72 0.19
C ALA A 141 -18.12 -13.71 1.34
N ARG A 142 -17.09 -12.87 1.30
CA ARG A 142 -16.91 -11.75 2.23
C ARG A 142 -16.54 -10.50 1.45
N ARG A 143 -17.04 -9.35 1.89
CA ARG A 143 -16.74 -8.05 1.28
C ARG A 143 -15.55 -7.31 1.91
N ASP A 144 -14.88 -7.89 2.91
CA ASP A 144 -13.88 -7.17 3.72
C ASP A 144 -12.44 -7.69 3.57
N GLU A 145 -12.20 -8.72 2.76
CA GLU A 145 -10.94 -9.48 2.73
C GLU A 145 -10.37 -9.82 4.13
N ASN A 146 -11.27 -10.16 5.08
CA ASN A 146 -10.95 -10.40 6.49
C ASN A 146 -10.28 -9.20 7.20
N SER A 147 -10.50 -7.97 6.74
CA SER A 147 -10.02 -6.75 7.41
C SER A 147 -10.83 -6.44 8.67
N ARG A 148 -12.12 -6.80 8.69
CA ARG A 148 -13.10 -6.45 9.74
C ARG A 148 -13.25 -4.95 9.98
N CYS A 149 -12.87 -4.12 9.02
CA CYS A 149 -13.02 -2.67 9.13
C CYS A 149 -13.19 -1.96 7.79
N VAL A 150 -12.82 -2.56 6.67
CA VAL A 150 -12.99 -2.01 5.31
C VAL A 150 -13.86 -2.97 4.52
N PHE A 151 -15.07 -2.54 4.15
CA PHE A 151 -16.10 -3.38 3.52
C PHE A 151 -16.48 -2.81 2.17
N HIS A 152 -16.28 -3.58 1.10
CA HIS A 152 -16.61 -3.21 -0.28
C HIS A 152 -18.09 -3.49 -0.62
N PHE A 153 -18.74 -2.56 -1.30
CA PHE A 153 -20.09 -2.73 -1.81
C PHE A 153 -20.15 -2.35 -3.29
N ARG A 154 -21.05 -3.01 -4.04
CA ARG A 154 -21.26 -2.75 -5.48
C ARG A 154 -21.97 -1.43 -5.76
N ASN A 155 -22.59 -0.84 -4.74
CA ASN A 155 -23.30 0.45 -4.80
C ASN A 155 -23.88 0.81 -3.41
N GLY A 156 -24.35 2.05 -3.28
CA GLY A 156 -24.96 2.55 -2.05
C GLY A 156 -26.26 1.85 -1.64
N ARG A 157 -27.00 1.25 -2.59
CA ARG A 157 -28.21 0.47 -2.26
C ARG A 157 -27.86 -0.78 -1.48
N GLU A 158 -26.89 -1.55 -1.96
CA GLU A 158 -26.42 -2.76 -1.27
C GLU A 158 -25.90 -2.44 0.14
N LEU A 159 -25.12 -1.37 0.28
CA LEU A 159 -24.63 -0.87 1.56
C LEU A 159 -25.79 -0.54 2.51
N THR A 160 -26.82 0.14 2.02
CA THR A 160 -28.01 0.52 2.79
C THR A 160 -28.84 -0.71 3.18
N ASP A 161 -29.00 -1.68 2.28
CA ASP A 161 -29.74 -2.92 2.54
C ASP A 161 -29.05 -3.74 3.64
N VAL A 162 -27.71 -3.85 3.60
CA VAL A 162 -26.92 -4.51 4.65
C VAL A 162 -27.03 -3.77 5.98
N ARG A 163 -26.90 -2.44 5.98
CA ARG A 163 -27.12 -1.61 7.19
C ARG A 163 -28.48 -1.91 7.82
N ASN A 164 -29.54 -1.91 7.02
CA ASN A 164 -30.91 -2.13 7.49
C ASN A 164 -31.12 -3.54 8.04
N ALA A 165 -30.60 -4.56 7.36
CA ALA A 165 -30.67 -5.95 7.82
C ALA A 165 -29.93 -6.14 9.16
N ILE A 166 -28.74 -5.56 9.29
CA ILE A 166 -27.97 -5.61 10.54
C ILE A 166 -28.68 -4.83 11.65
N ARG A 167 -29.24 -3.65 11.37
CA ARG A 167 -30.02 -2.87 12.34
C ARG A 167 -31.21 -3.65 12.89
N GLN A 168 -31.91 -4.41 12.05
CA GLN A 168 -33.04 -5.23 12.47
C GLN A 168 -32.63 -6.38 13.41
N ARG A 169 -31.44 -6.97 13.20
CA ARG A 169 -30.98 -8.14 13.95
C ARG A 169 -30.12 -7.80 15.17
N LEU A 170 -29.33 -6.74 15.07
CA LEU A 170 -28.28 -6.35 16.02
C LEU A 170 -28.47 -4.90 16.44
N ILE A 171 -29.69 -4.54 16.86
CA ILE A 171 -30.03 -3.14 17.17
C ILE A 171 -29.11 -2.49 18.22
N ASN A 172 -28.53 -3.27 19.14
CA ASN A 172 -27.58 -2.79 20.16
C ASN A 172 -26.21 -2.36 19.60
N THR A 173 -25.94 -2.53 18.30
CA THR A 173 -24.76 -1.97 17.65
C THR A 173 -24.97 -0.53 17.19
N PHE A 174 -26.23 -0.07 17.20
CA PHE A 174 -26.64 1.26 16.78
C PHE A 174 -26.92 2.14 17.99
N TYR A 175 -26.67 3.44 17.82
CA TYR A 175 -27.11 4.45 18.75
C TYR A 175 -28.65 4.53 18.74
N ILE A 176 -29.24 4.40 19.92
CA ILE A 176 -30.67 4.57 20.15
C ILE A 176 -30.89 5.89 20.89
N PRO A 177 -31.53 6.88 20.25
CA PRO A 177 -31.75 8.18 20.88
C PRO A 177 -32.65 8.05 22.12
N PRO A 178 -32.53 8.95 23.11
CA PRO A 178 -33.32 8.91 24.34
C PRO A 178 -34.84 8.76 24.10
N ALA A 179 -35.36 9.41 23.05
CA ALA A 179 -36.77 9.33 22.66
C ALA A 179 -37.26 7.91 22.33
N LEU A 180 -36.34 7.01 21.94
CA LEU A 180 -36.64 5.62 21.56
C LEU A 180 -36.22 4.60 22.62
N GLN A 181 -35.64 5.02 23.73
CA GLN A 181 -35.18 4.08 24.76
C GLN A 181 -36.34 3.35 25.45
N ALA A 182 -37.51 3.98 25.57
CA ALA A 182 -38.69 3.36 26.17
C ALA A 182 -39.17 2.12 25.39
N SER A 183 -38.99 2.10 24.06
CA SER A 183 -39.33 0.95 23.21
C SER A 183 -38.18 -0.03 23.03
N HIS A 184 -36.98 0.30 23.53
CA HIS A 184 -35.77 -0.52 23.44
C HIS A 184 -35.12 -0.63 24.82
N PRO A 185 -35.69 -1.45 25.73
CA PRO A 185 -35.00 -1.79 26.96
C PRO A 185 -33.64 -2.40 26.58
N HIS A 186 -32.54 -1.80 27.06
CA HIS A 186 -31.14 -2.04 26.65
C HIS A 186 -30.61 -1.27 25.42
N GLY A 187 -31.32 -0.24 24.97
CA GLY A 187 -30.86 0.63 23.88
C GLY A 187 -29.52 1.29 24.18
N GLN A 188 -28.66 1.38 23.16
CA GLN A 188 -27.31 1.87 23.34
C GLN A 188 -27.18 3.38 23.18
N ALA A 189 -26.48 4.00 24.13
CA ALA A 189 -26.10 5.41 24.06
C ALA A 189 -24.85 5.64 23.20
N VAL A 190 -24.14 4.59 22.83
CA VAL A 190 -22.95 4.66 21.96
C VAL A 190 -23.01 3.57 20.88
N PRO A 191 -22.75 3.90 19.60
CA PRO A 191 -22.72 2.90 18.54
C PRO A 191 -21.43 2.07 18.59
N VAL A 192 -21.41 0.97 17.83
CA VAL A 192 -20.25 0.05 17.72
C VAL A 192 -18.99 0.72 17.18
N GLY A 193 -19.14 1.81 16.42
CA GLY A 193 -18.06 2.54 15.78
C GLY A 193 -18.54 3.80 15.07
N SER A 194 -17.61 4.52 14.45
CA SER A 194 -17.89 5.55 13.45
C SER A 194 -17.91 4.92 12.06
N ALA A 195 -18.83 5.36 11.22
CA ALA A 195 -18.91 4.94 9.82
C ALA A 195 -18.30 6.01 8.93
N TRP A 196 -17.40 5.59 8.05
CA TRP A 196 -16.82 6.41 7.01
C TRP A 196 -17.19 5.81 5.67
N ILE A 197 -17.62 6.63 4.74
CA ILE A 197 -17.84 6.22 3.36
C ILE A 197 -16.63 6.66 2.58
N LEU A 198 -16.02 5.73 1.86
CA LEU A 198 -14.90 6.01 0.97
C LEU A 198 -15.25 5.51 -0.43
N THR A 199 -15.09 6.36 -1.43
CA THR A 199 -15.33 6.03 -2.83
C THR A 199 -14.05 6.20 -3.60
N LYS A 200 -13.63 5.16 -4.34
CA LYS A 200 -12.49 5.26 -5.25
C LYS A 200 -12.89 6.09 -6.46
N VAL A 201 -12.19 7.20 -6.70
CA VAL A 201 -12.47 8.13 -7.82
C VAL A 201 -11.37 8.17 -8.86
N GLY A 202 -10.25 7.49 -8.59
CA GLY A 202 -9.15 7.31 -9.53
C GLY A 202 -8.20 6.22 -9.06
N VAL A 203 -7.04 6.09 -9.74
CA VAL A 203 -6.08 5.00 -9.49
C VAL A 203 -5.55 5.01 -8.05
N ARG A 204 -5.38 6.18 -7.45
CA ARG A 204 -4.85 6.37 -6.07
C ARG A 204 -5.60 7.44 -5.30
N GLU A 205 -6.77 7.83 -5.78
CA GLU A 205 -7.52 8.96 -5.27
C GLU A 205 -8.88 8.46 -4.79
N SER A 206 -9.35 9.08 -3.72
CA SER A 206 -10.62 8.75 -3.10
C SER A 206 -11.31 10.00 -2.60
N ASP A 207 -12.62 9.98 -2.71
CA ASP A 207 -13.49 10.85 -1.94
C ASP A 207 -13.90 10.10 -0.67
N PHE A 208 -13.98 10.79 0.46
CA PHE A 208 -14.39 10.17 1.71
C PHE A 208 -15.00 11.17 2.69
N TRP A 209 -15.94 10.69 3.49
CA TRP A 209 -16.58 11.47 4.55
C TRP A 209 -17.05 10.56 5.69
N GLU A 210 -17.20 11.13 6.88
CA GLU A 210 -17.87 10.45 7.99
C GLU A 210 -19.39 10.53 7.81
N ASP A 211 -20.09 9.40 7.89
CA ASP A 211 -21.55 9.34 7.95
C ASP A 211 -21.98 9.19 9.42
N ASP A 212 -22.24 10.33 10.06
CA ASP A 212 -22.64 10.46 11.45
C ASP A 212 -24.03 9.85 11.73
N THR A 213 -24.83 9.59 10.69
CA THR A 213 -26.16 8.99 10.81
C THR A 213 -26.17 7.49 10.57
N PHE A 214 -25.11 6.91 10.03
CA PHE A 214 -25.07 5.50 9.63
C PHE A 214 -25.45 4.57 10.79
N PHE A 215 -24.87 4.78 11.97
CA PHE A 215 -25.17 3.98 13.15
C PHE A 215 -26.31 4.54 14.01
N HIS A 216 -27.14 5.46 13.51
CA HIS A 216 -28.28 5.99 14.26
C HIS A 216 -29.57 5.26 13.93
N VAL A 217 -30.37 4.99 14.96
CA VAL A 217 -31.76 4.54 14.80
C VAL A 217 -32.66 5.76 14.62
N HIS A 218 -33.32 5.83 13.46
CA HIS A 218 -34.35 6.81 13.15
C HIS A 218 -35.72 6.12 13.06
N GLN A 219 -36.78 6.86 13.37
CA GLN A 219 -38.17 6.44 13.13
C GLN A 219 -38.50 6.50 11.64
#